data_AF-A0A193BQ92-F1
#
_entry.id   AF-A0A193BQ92-F1
#
_cell.length_a   1.000
_cell.length_b   1.000
_cell.length_c   1.000
_cell.angle_alpha   90.00
_cell.angle_beta   90.00
_cell.angle_gamma   90.00
#
_symmetry.space_group_name_H-M   'P 1'
#
loop_
_entity.id
_entity.type
_entity.pdbx_description
1 polymer ?
#
loop_
_entity_poly.entity_id
_entity_poly.type
_entity_poly.pdbx_seq_one_letter_code
_entity_poly.pdbx_strand_id
1 'polypeptide(L)'
;MHHAGKLLSIAAVGAVVLAGACSDQKAATPTSPAPSSARLPANGAPAVTNPILNTSQAESDPCSTVTTAQIEEIGGKVERSEQEQMTVGKACAWIFAKGANTVSAGLVAGNKDGLNSLYAQNATSGLTTFKPVEQVVGYPAVVYANGGEGPGTCTLAVGVRDDLVYTIIPRLGSDHPSYSDPCGLATKVAIAAIENLKKS
;
A
#
# COMPACT_ATOMS: atom_id res chain seq x y z
N MET A 1 -44.38 51.16 -14.95
CA MET A 1 -44.47 52.01 -13.75
C MET A 1 -43.15 51.81 -13.00
N HIS A 2 -42.14 52.67 -13.21
CA HIS A 2 -41.80 53.84 -12.37
C HIS A 2 -41.63 53.44 -10.89
N HIS A 3 -40.60 53.81 -10.12
CA HIS A 3 -39.40 54.63 -10.27
C HIS A 3 -38.61 54.51 -8.93
N ALA A 4 -37.28 54.62 -9.00
CA ALA A 4 -36.40 55.49 -8.18
C ALA A 4 -36.56 55.57 -6.63
N GLY A 5 -35.51 55.75 -5.82
CA GLY A 5 -34.10 56.02 -6.10
C GLY A 5 -33.34 56.49 -4.84
N LYS A 6 -32.03 56.76 -5.06
CA LYS A 6 -31.10 57.72 -4.41
C LYS A 6 -30.84 57.64 -2.89
N LEU A 7 -29.61 57.36 -2.41
CA LEU A 7 -28.33 58.12 -2.40
C LEU A 7 -28.18 59.11 -1.22
N LEU A 8 -27.14 58.93 -0.40
CA LEU A 8 -26.36 59.93 0.39
C LEU A 8 -25.12 59.19 0.97
N SER A 9 -23.90 59.33 0.44
CA SER A 9 -22.88 60.39 0.62
C SER A 9 -22.17 60.38 1.98
N ILE A 10 -20.83 60.24 1.98
CA ILE A 10 -19.84 61.08 2.70
C ILE A 10 -18.45 60.87 2.04
N ALA A 11 -17.78 61.97 1.77
CA ALA A 11 -16.43 62.09 1.20
C ALA A 11 -15.39 62.32 2.30
N ALA A 12 -14.13 61.94 2.05
CA ALA A 12 -12.98 62.65 2.63
C ALA A 12 -11.73 62.44 1.77
N VAL A 13 -11.07 63.56 1.49
CA VAL A 13 -9.91 63.79 0.64
C VAL A 13 -8.63 63.54 1.44
N GLY A 14 -7.59 63.00 0.80
CA GLY A 14 -6.24 62.94 1.35
C GLY A 14 -5.20 62.74 0.26
N ALA A 15 -4.73 63.83 -0.33
CA ALA A 15 -3.59 63.83 -1.26
C ALA A 15 -2.28 63.89 -0.46
N VAL A 16 -1.37 62.95 -0.70
CA VAL A 16 0.03 63.04 -0.29
C VAL A 16 0.88 62.80 -1.53
N VAL A 17 1.65 63.83 -1.91
CA VAL A 17 2.66 63.80 -2.96
C VAL A 17 3.99 63.48 -2.31
N LEU A 18 4.64 62.39 -2.73
CA LEU A 18 6.08 62.19 -2.54
C LEU A 18 6.67 61.67 -3.84
N ALA A 19 7.55 62.49 -4.44
CA ALA A 19 8.41 62.13 -5.54
C ALA A 19 9.56 61.25 -5.05
N GLY A 20 9.98 60.26 -5.85
CA GLY A 20 11.17 59.47 -5.53
C GLY A 20 11.47 58.34 -6.51
N ALA A 21 12.42 58.62 -7.41
CA ALA A 21 13.43 57.75 -7.99
C ALA A 21 13.05 56.38 -8.62
N CYS A 22 13.34 56.28 -9.91
CA CYS A 22 13.51 55.04 -10.66
C CYS A 22 14.55 54.12 -9.99
N SER A 23 14.24 52.83 -9.90
CA SER A 23 15.23 51.75 -9.95
C SER A 23 14.54 50.51 -10.50
N ASP A 24 14.96 50.10 -11.69
CA ASP A 24 14.60 48.83 -12.33
C ASP A 24 14.85 47.66 -11.35
N GLN A 25 13.78 47.13 -10.77
CA GLN A 25 13.82 45.83 -10.10
C GLN A 25 13.08 44.82 -10.95
N LYS A 26 13.87 44.07 -11.71
CA LYS A 26 13.52 42.80 -12.32
C LYS A 26 12.78 41.95 -11.28
N ALA A 27 11.50 41.68 -11.54
CA ALA A 27 10.69 40.79 -10.73
C ALA A 27 11.37 39.41 -10.65
N ALA A 28 12.00 39.11 -9.53
CA ALA A 28 12.39 37.76 -9.19
C ALA A 28 11.11 37.02 -8.79
N THR A 29 10.65 36.15 -9.68
CA THR A 29 9.61 35.17 -9.40
C THR A 29 9.97 34.42 -8.11
N PRO A 30 9.04 34.22 -7.16
CA PRO A 30 9.33 33.35 -6.04
C PRO A 30 9.52 31.93 -6.58
N THR A 31 10.76 31.45 -6.60
CA THR A 31 11.05 30.03 -6.80
C THR A 31 10.43 29.30 -5.62
N SER A 32 9.25 28.72 -5.87
CA SER A 32 8.68 27.69 -5.01
C SER A 32 9.77 26.66 -4.73
N PRO A 33 10.09 26.31 -3.47
CA PRO A 33 11.01 25.23 -3.21
C PRO A 33 10.43 23.99 -3.88
N ALA A 34 11.22 23.39 -4.78
CA ALA A 34 10.88 22.10 -5.36
C ALA A 34 10.55 21.14 -4.22
N PRO A 35 9.46 20.36 -4.29
CA PRO A 35 9.19 19.35 -3.27
C PRO A 35 10.42 18.46 -3.20
N SER A 36 11.10 18.50 -2.06
CA SER A 36 12.21 17.61 -1.77
C SER A 36 11.68 16.21 -1.99
N SER A 37 12.27 15.47 -2.93
CA SER A 37 12.02 14.05 -3.07
C SER A 37 12.28 13.44 -1.71
N ALA A 38 11.20 13.11 -0.99
CA ALA A 38 11.29 12.48 0.31
C ALA A 38 12.07 11.18 0.09
N ARG A 39 13.32 11.16 0.54
CA ARG A 39 14.13 9.96 0.50
C ARG A 39 13.39 8.93 1.33
N LEU A 40 12.99 7.84 0.68
CA LEU A 40 12.55 6.67 1.40
C LEU A 40 13.66 6.22 2.36
N PRO A 41 13.28 5.74 3.54
CA PRO A 41 11.90 5.53 3.96
C PRO A 41 11.39 6.72 4.80
N ALA A 42 10.41 7.45 4.27
CA ALA A 42 9.54 8.25 5.12
C ALA A 42 8.87 7.33 6.17
N ASN A 43 8.48 7.87 7.32
CA ASN A 43 7.72 7.16 8.37
C ASN A 43 8.37 5.89 8.98
N GLY A 44 9.64 5.59 8.70
CA GLY A 44 10.42 4.55 9.40
C GLY A 44 10.28 3.12 8.87
N ALA A 45 9.67 2.91 7.69
CA ALA A 45 9.67 1.60 7.04
C ALA A 45 11.12 1.15 6.70
N PRO A 46 11.51 -0.12 6.77
CA PRO A 46 12.81 -0.54 6.25
C PRO A 46 12.87 -0.40 4.72
N ALA A 47 14.01 0.04 4.18
CA ALA A 47 14.25 0.06 2.74
C ALA A 47 14.37 -1.37 2.17
N VAL A 48 13.93 -1.57 0.94
CA VAL A 48 14.09 -2.82 0.19
C VAL A 48 15.44 -2.82 -0.51
N THR A 49 16.42 -3.53 0.03
CA THR A 49 17.81 -3.49 -0.46
C THR A 49 18.01 -4.16 -1.81
N ASN A 50 17.19 -5.16 -2.15
CA ASN A 50 17.29 -5.94 -3.39
C ASN A 50 15.94 -5.93 -4.12
N PRO A 51 15.53 -4.80 -4.72
CA PRO A 51 14.19 -4.65 -5.27
C PRO A 51 13.90 -5.64 -6.42
N ILE A 52 12.69 -6.20 -6.44
CA ILE A 52 12.19 -7.00 -7.56
C ILE A 52 11.67 -6.03 -8.63
N LEU A 53 12.32 -6.01 -9.79
CA LEU A 53 12.04 -5.05 -10.85
C LEU A 53 11.00 -5.56 -11.86
N ASN A 54 10.95 -6.86 -12.11
CA ASN A 54 10.01 -7.44 -13.06
C ASN A 54 8.77 -7.99 -12.34
N THR A 55 7.71 -7.17 -12.29
CA THR A 55 6.46 -7.52 -11.60
C THR A 55 5.24 -7.55 -12.52
N SER A 56 5.39 -7.18 -13.79
CA SER A 56 4.27 -6.98 -14.72
C SER A 56 3.38 -8.22 -14.92
N GLN A 57 3.99 -9.41 -14.98
CA GLN A 57 3.25 -10.67 -15.08
C GLN A 57 2.41 -10.92 -13.82
N ALA A 58 2.99 -10.75 -12.63
CA ALA A 58 2.29 -10.92 -11.36
C ALA A 58 1.20 -9.87 -11.11
N GLU A 59 1.35 -8.66 -11.67
CA GLU A 59 0.33 -7.61 -11.62
C GLU A 59 -0.86 -7.90 -12.53
N SER A 60 -0.62 -8.54 -13.68
CA SER A 60 -1.67 -8.85 -14.67
C SER A 60 -2.37 -10.19 -14.40
N ASP A 61 -1.60 -11.20 -14.01
CA ASP A 61 -1.98 -12.58 -13.70
C ASP A 61 -1.33 -13.02 -12.36
N PRO A 62 -1.90 -12.66 -11.20
CA PRO A 62 -1.34 -12.99 -9.90
C PRO A 62 -1.32 -14.50 -9.63
N CYS A 63 -2.21 -15.28 -10.25
CA CYS A 63 -2.26 -16.74 -10.06
C CYS A 63 -1.05 -17.45 -10.67
N SER A 64 -0.36 -16.83 -11.63
CA SER A 64 0.91 -17.35 -12.15
C SER A 64 2.08 -17.23 -11.16
N THR A 65 1.97 -16.41 -10.11
CA THR A 65 3.09 -16.12 -9.19
C THR A 65 3.43 -17.31 -8.29
N VAL A 66 2.41 -17.97 -7.74
CA VAL A 66 2.57 -19.19 -6.93
C VAL A 66 1.70 -20.26 -7.55
N THR A 67 2.28 -21.41 -7.88
CA THR A 67 1.51 -22.47 -8.52
C THR A 67 0.56 -23.13 -7.52
N THR A 68 -0.57 -23.66 -8.00
CA THR A 68 -1.47 -24.46 -7.15
C THR A 68 -0.75 -25.62 -6.48
N ALA A 69 0.19 -26.27 -7.15
CA ALA A 69 1.01 -27.33 -6.56
C ALA A 69 1.81 -26.87 -5.34
N GLN A 70 2.45 -25.69 -5.40
CA GLN A 70 3.15 -25.11 -4.25
C GLN A 70 2.19 -24.80 -3.10
N ILE A 71 0.99 -24.30 -3.38
CA ILE A 71 -0.03 -24.08 -2.35
C ILE A 71 -0.50 -25.40 -1.73
N GLU A 72 -0.66 -26.45 -2.54
CA GLU A 72 -1.04 -27.78 -2.04
C GLU A 72 0.01 -28.39 -1.13
N GLU A 73 1.30 -28.20 -1.43
CA GLU A 73 2.41 -28.61 -0.57
C GLU A 73 2.44 -27.84 0.76
N ILE A 74 2.03 -26.57 0.76
CA ILE A 74 2.08 -25.69 1.94
C ILE A 74 0.86 -25.86 2.84
N GLY A 75 -0.34 -25.87 2.26
CA GLY A 75 -1.62 -25.74 2.97
C GLY A 75 -2.56 -26.92 2.82
N GLY A 76 -2.31 -27.81 1.85
CA GLY A 76 -3.18 -28.95 1.55
C GLY A 76 -4.01 -28.75 0.28
N LYS A 77 -4.83 -29.76 -0.04
CA LYS A 77 -5.51 -29.87 -1.34
C LYS A 77 -6.35 -28.64 -1.69
N VAL A 78 -6.14 -28.11 -2.88
CA VAL A 78 -6.89 -26.98 -3.44
C VAL A 78 -8.03 -27.54 -4.30
N GLU A 79 -9.25 -27.02 -4.09
CA GLU A 79 -10.40 -27.35 -4.95
C GLU A 79 -10.33 -26.57 -6.25
N ARG A 80 -10.08 -25.26 -6.14
CA ARG A 80 -9.96 -24.34 -7.26
C ARG A 80 -9.16 -23.11 -6.86
N SER A 81 -8.66 -22.41 -7.88
CA SER A 81 -8.05 -21.09 -7.73
C SER A 81 -8.72 -20.10 -8.68
N GLU A 82 -8.87 -18.86 -8.24
CA GLU A 82 -9.50 -17.80 -9.03
C GLU A 82 -8.79 -16.46 -8.83
N GLN A 83 -8.83 -15.61 -9.85
CA GLN A 83 -8.32 -14.25 -9.74
C GLN A 83 -9.41 -13.34 -9.15
N GLU A 84 -9.03 -12.56 -8.16
CA GLU A 84 -9.89 -11.58 -7.50
C GLU A 84 -9.41 -10.16 -7.79
N GLN A 85 -10.36 -9.25 -8.03
CA GLN A 85 -10.09 -7.82 -8.12
C GLN A 85 -10.16 -7.20 -6.73
N MET A 86 -9.03 -6.70 -6.25
CA MET A 86 -8.93 -5.97 -4.98
C MET A 86 -9.01 -4.45 -5.25
N THR A 87 -9.27 -3.67 -4.21
CA THR A 87 -9.34 -2.19 -4.30
C THR A 87 -8.05 -1.57 -4.85
N VAL A 88 -6.90 -2.20 -4.58
CA VAL A 88 -5.57 -1.66 -4.84
C VAL A 88 -4.66 -2.65 -5.60
N GLY A 89 -5.25 -3.61 -6.32
CA GLY A 89 -4.50 -4.60 -7.10
C GLY A 89 -5.34 -5.81 -7.49
N LYS A 90 -4.69 -6.85 -7.99
CA LYS A 90 -5.31 -8.17 -8.20
C LYS A 90 -4.65 -9.17 -7.26
N ALA A 91 -5.40 -10.18 -6.87
CA ALA A 91 -4.90 -11.32 -6.11
C ALA A 91 -5.32 -12.63 -6.77
N CYS A 92 -4.59 -13.69 -6.49
CA CYS A 92 -5.09 -15.04 -6.66
C CYS A 92 -5.64 -15.52 -5.33
N ALA A 93 -6.81 -16.15 -5.34
CA ALA A 93 -7.37 -16.88 -4.22
C ALA A 93 -7.29 -18.37 -4.50
N TRP A 94 -6.74 -19.13 -3.56
CA TRP A 94 -6.80 -20.59 -3.55
C TRP A 94 -7.82 -21.03 -2.50
N ILE A 95 -8.83 -21.78 -2.95
CA ILE A 95 -9.89 -22.31 -2.10
C ILE A 95 -9.57 -23.78 -1.81
N PHE A 96 -9.35 -24.10 -0.54
CA PHE A 96 -9.01 -25.47 -0.13
C PHE A 96 -10.25 -26.38 -0.17
N ALA A 97 -10.04 -27.66 -0.48
CA ALA A 97 -11.13 -28.62 -0.70
C ALA A 97 -11.92 -29.00 0.57
N LYS A 98 -11.48 -28.54 1.74
CA LYS A 98 -12.13 -28.80 3.01
C LYS A 98 -12.47 -27.48 3.68
N GLY A 99 -13.73 -27.30 4.04
CA GLY A 99 -14.23 -26.09 4.69
C GLY A 99 -14.21 -24.85 3.78
N ALA A 100 -14.64 -23.71 4.30
CA ALA A 100 -14.55 -22.42 3.62
C ALA A 100 -13.16 -21.79 3.83
N ASN A 101 -12.10 -22.58 3.65
CA ASN A 101 -10.71 -22.21 3.91
C ASN A 101 -10.09 -21.60 2.65
N THR A 102 -9.44 -20.44 2.77
CA THR A 102 -8.78 -19.78 1.65
C THR A 102 -7.41 -19.23 2.01
N VAL A 103 -6.57 -19.05 0.99
CA VAL A 103 -5.44 -18.14 1.03
C VAL A 103 -5.48 -17.28 -0.22
N SER A 104 -5.39 -15.96 -0.06
CA SER A 104 -5.29 -15.03 -1.19
C SER A 104 -3.94 -14.34 -1.20
N ALA A 105 -3.33 -14.13 -2.37
CA ALA A 105 -2.06 -13.41 -2.48
C ALA A 105 -1.90 -12.63 -3.78
N GLY A 106 -1.23 -11.48 -3.72
CA GLY A 106 -1.02 -10.64 -4.91
C GLY A 106 -0.25 -9.34 -4.63
N LEU A 107 0.09 -8.64 -5.71
CA LEU A 107 0.75 -7.33 -5.64
C LEU A 107 -0.27 -6.21 -5.43
N VAL A 108 0.07 -5.26 -4.56
CA VAL A 108 -0.75 -4.08 -4.28
C VAL A 108 -0.33 -2.93 -5.19
N ALA A 109 -0.46 -3.13 -6.51
CA ALA A 109 0.05 -2.21 -7.53
C ALA A 109 -0.60 -0.81 -7.53
N GLY A 110 -1.80 -0.67 -6.95
CA GLY A 110 -2.47 0.63 -6.77
C GLY A 110 -1.84 1.49 -5.67
N ASN A 111 -1.07 0.88 -4.76
CA ASN A 111 -0.30 1.58 -3.73
C ASN A 111 1.11 1.83 -4.25
N LYS A 112 1.56 3.09 -4.23
CA LYS A 112 2.89 3.52 -4.71
C LYS A 112 3.86 3.89 -3.59
N ASP A 113 3.50 3.59 -2.36
CA ASP A 113 4.30 3.86 -1.16
C ASP A 113 4.75 2.57 -0.47
N GLY A 114 4.51 1.40 -1.06
CA GLY A 114 4.95 0.11 -0.52
C GLY A 114 4.67 -0.06 0.97
N LEU A 115 5.66 -0.53 1.74
CA LEU A 115 5.52 -0.64 3.20
C LEU A 115 5.40 0.71 3.89
N ASN A 116 5.96 1.79 3.34
CA ASN A 116 5.86 3.13 3.93
C ASN A 116 4.39 3.55 4.14
N SER A 117 3.48 3.14 3.25
CA SER A 117 2.03 3.33 3.45
C SER A 117 1.48 2.72 4.75
N LEU A 118 1.95 1.53 5.15
CA LEU A 118 1.51 0.84 6.36
C LEU A 118 2.13 1.47 7.60
N TYR A 119 3.39 1.89 7.52
CA TYR A 119 4.06 2.63 8.60
C TYR A 119 3.39 3.98 8.85
N ALA A 120 3.02 4.70 7.79
CA ALA A 120 2.26 5.96 7.89
C ALA A 120 0.88 5.75 8.53
N GLN A 121 0.13 4.72 8.10
CA GLN A 121 -1.17 4.38 8.70
C GLN A 121 -1.04 3.99 10.17
N ASN A 122 -0.01 3.23 10.53
CA ASN A 122 0.27 2.90 11.93
C ASN A 122 0.55 4.16 12.77
N ALA A 123 1.35 5.10 12.25
CA ALA A 123 1.69 6.34 12.94
C ALA A 123 0.44 7.20 13.25
N THR A 124 -0.63 7.07 12.47
CA THR A 124 -1.91 7.76 12.69
C THR A 124 -2.97 6.88 13.35
N SER A 125 -2.59 5.74 13.95
CA SER A 125 -3.51 4.77 14.60
C SER A 125 -4.60 4.22 13.66
N GLY A 126 -4.32 4.16 12.36
CA GLY A 126 -5.24 3.63 11.34
C GLY A 126 -5.22 2.10 11.21
N LEU A 127 -4.39 1.40 11.99
CA LEU A 127 -4.26 -0.05 11.98
C LEU A 127 -4.57 -0.61 13.39
N THR A 128 -5.41 -1.64 13.45
CA THR A 128 -5.71 -2.37 14.69
C THR A 128 -4.59 -3.35 15.06
N THR A 129 -3.82 -3.78 14.07
CA THR A 129 -2.62 -4.61 14.24
C THR A 129 -1.50 -4.06 13.36
N PHE A 130 -0.30 -3.93 13.92
CA PHE A 130 0.91 -3.63 13.17
C PHE A 130 2.11 -4.26 13.87
N LYS A 131 2.74 -5.23 13.21
CA LYS A 131 3.88 -5.98 13.73
C LYS A 131 4.90 -6.18 12.62
N PRO A 132 6.00 -5.40 12.58
CA PRO A 132 7.17 -5.78 11.81
C PRO A 132 7.62 -7.19 12.21
N VAL A 133 7.87 -8.04 11.23
CA VAL A 133 8.30 -9.43 11.44
C VAL A 133 9.67 -9.66 10.81
N GLU A 134 10.21 -10.87 11.00
CA GLU A 134 11.45 -11.27 10.33
C GLU A 134 11.31 -11.12 8.81
N GLN A 135 12.43 -10.79 8.17
CA GLN A 135 12.46 -10.61 6.73
C GLN A 135 12.12 -11.91 6.01
N VAL A 136 11.27 -11.83 4.99
CA VAL A 136 10.93 -12.97 4.13
C VAL A 136 11.95 -13.02 3.01
N VAL A 137 12.85 -14.01 3.03
CA VAL A 137 13.92 -14.17 2.01
C VAL A 137 14.75 -12.90 1.78
N GLY A 138 14.96 -12.12 2.85
CA GLY A 138 15.71 -10.85 2.82
C GLY A 138 14.89 -9.60 2.47
N TYR A 139 13.56 -9.73 2.37
CA TYR A 139 12.65 -8.60 2.12
C TYR A 139 11.92 -8.20 3.41
N PRO A 140 11.80 -6.90 3.72
CA PRO A 140 11.09 -6.44 4.91
C PRO A 140 9.63 -6.85 4.87
N ALA A 141 9.08 -7.19 6.04
CA ALA A 141 7.71 -7.70 6.13
C ALA A 141 7.00 -7.19 7.39
N VAL A 142 5.68 -7.07 7.29
CA VAL A 142 4.80 -6.59 8.35
C VAL A 142 3.52 -7.42 8.36
N VAL A 143 3.14 -7.93 9.53
CA VAL A 143 1.78 -8.40 9.79
C VAL A 143 0.94 -7.21 10.21
N TYR A 144 -0.21 -7.00 9.56
CA TYR A 144 -1.08 -5.86 9.85
C TYR A 144 -2.56 -6.20 9.78
N ALA A 145 -3.40 -5.34 10.33
CA ALA A 145 -4.84 -5.37 10.16
C ALA A 145 -5.42 -3.97 10.37
N ASN A 146 -6.57 -3.72 9.75
CA ASN A 146 -7.42 -2.55 10.01
C ASN A 146 -8.85 -3.07 10.24
N GLY A 147 -8.98 -3.87 11.29
CA GLY A 147 -10.09 -4.80 11.47
C GLY A 147 -9.92 -6.09 10.66
N GLY A 148 -10.61 -7.13 11.11
CA GLY A 148 -10.59 -8.45 10.47
C GLY A 148 -9.46 -9.37 10.94
N GLU A 149 -8.66 -8.94 11.92
CA GLU A 149 -7.85 -9.84 12.74
C GLU A 149 -8.73 -10.85 13.50
N GLY A 150 -8.16 -12.01 13.82
CA GLY A 150 -8.85 -13.05 14.57
C GLY A 150 -8.27 -14.44 14.29
N PRO A 151 -8.79 -15.47 14.98
CA PRO A 151 -8.36 -16.85 14.77
C PRO A 151 -8.44 -17.26 13.29
N GLY A 152 -7.43 -18.00 12.82
CA GLY A 152 -7.34 -18.45 11.44
C GLY A 152 -7.11 -17.37 10.38
N THR A 153 -6.97 -16.09 10.76
CA THR A 153 -6.68 -15.00 9.82
C THR A 153 -5.30 -14.40 10.08
N CYS A 154 -4.56 -14.13 9.00
CA CYS A 154 -3.35 -13.31 9.03
C CYS A 154 -3.32 -12.45 7.76
N THR A 155 -2.81 -11.23 7.86
CA THR A 155 -2.49 -10.41 6.67
C THR A 155 -1.02 -10.05 6.75
N LEU A 156 -0.22 -10.62 5.86
CA LEU A 156 1.21 -10.39 5.76
C LEU A 156 1.49 -9.54 4.52
N ALA A 157 2.19 -8.41 4.68
CA ALA A 157 2.75 -7.64 3.58
C ALA A 157 4.27 -7.82 3.55
N VAL A 158 4.81 -8.09 2.36
CA VAL A 158 6.24 -8.14 2.09
C VAL A 158 6.59 -7.02 1.12
N GLY A 159 7.51 -6.13 1.49
CA GLY A 159 7.99 -5.07 0.61
C GLY A 159 8.92 -5.63 -0.46
N VAL A 160 8.46 -5.68 -1.71
CA VAL A 160 9.25 -6.19 -2.85
C VAL A 160 10.03 -5.09 -3.56
N ARG A 161 9.61 -3.84 -3.36
CA ARG A 161 10.27 -2.59 -3.75
C ARG A 161 9.80 -1.51 -2.77
N ASP A 162 10.49 -0.37 -2.66
CA ASP A 162 10.10 0.66 -1.68
C ASP A 162 8.69 1.22 -1.91
N ASP A 163 8.19 1.14 -3.14
CA ASP A 163 6.86 1.57 -3.58
C ASP A 163 5.86 0.41 -3.78
N LEU A 164 6.24 -0.85 -3.53
CA LEU A 164 5.42 -2.01 -3.88
C LEU A 164 5.48 -3.13 -2.83
N VAL A 165 4.31 -3.64 -2.46
CA VAL A 165 4.17 -4.78 -1.54
C VAL A 165 3.45 -5.95 -2.21
N TYR A 166 3.84 -7.16 -1.81
CA TYR A 166 3.12 -8.40 -2.05
C TYR A 166 2.38 -8.79 -0.77
N THR A 167 1.07 -8.99 -0.84
CA THR A 167 0.23 -9.35 0.32
C THR A 167 -0.21 -10.79 0.27
N ILE A 168 -0.33 -11.41 1.45
CA ILE A 168 -0.79 -12.79 1.64
C ILE A 168 -1.81 -12.81 2.78
N ILE A 169 -2.98 -13.39 2.52
CA ILE A 169 -4.14 -13.35 3.41
C ILE A 169 -4.77 -14.74 3.51
N PRO A 170 -4.29 -15.61 4.41
CA PRO A 170 -5.06 -16.78 4.81
C PRO A 170 -6.29 -16.40 5.62
N ARG A 171 -7.40 -17.09 5.33
CA ARG A 171 -8.62 -17.12 6.13
C ARG A 171 -9.04 -18.56 6.33
N LEU A 172 -8.83 -19.04 7.54
CA LEU A 172 -8.93 -20.45 7.89
C LEU A 172 -10.01 -20.66 8.96
N GLY A 173 -10.83 -21.69 8.79
CA GLY A 173 -11.69 -22.27 9.81
C GLY A 173 -10.93 -23.23 10.72
N SER A 174 -11.55 -23.56 11.85
CA SER A 174 -10.95 -24.42 12.89
C SER A 174 -10.64 -25.85 12.44
N ASP A 175 -11.13 -26.26 11.28
CA ASP A 175 -10.91 -27.56 10.67
C ASP A 175 -9.63 -27.65 9.82
N HIS A 176 -8.94 -26.52 9.61
CA HIS A 176 -7.69 -26.42 8.85
C HIS A 176 -6.46 -26.61 9.75
N PRO A 177 -5.43 -27.39 9.35
CA PRO A 177 -4.24 -27.64 10.16
C PRO A 177 -3.50 -26.37 10.61
N SER A 178 -3.48 -25.34 9.75
CA SER A 178 -2.82 -24.05 10.03
C SER A 178 -3.73 -23.04 10.75
N TYR A 179 -4.90 -23.42 11.26
CA TYR A 179 -5.82 -22.47 11.93
C TYR A 179 -5.20 -21.75 13.13
N SER A 180 -4.40 -22.46 13.92
CA SER A 180 -3.71 -21.89 15.09
C SER A 180 -2.48 -21.06 14.71
N ASP A 181 -1.97 -21.20 13.49
CA ASP A 181 -0.84 -20.44 12.97
C ASP A 181 -1.05 -20.01 11.49
N PRO A 182 -2.02 -19.10 11.25
CA PRO A 182 -2.27 -18.60 9.90
C PRO A 182 -1.08 -17.80 9.37
N CYS A 183 -0.34 -17.09 10.23
CA CYS A 183 0.83 -16.33 9.79
C CYS A 183 1.99 -17.23 9.36
N GLY A 184 2.20 -18.38 9.98
CA GLY A 184 3.17 -19.37 9.50
C GLY A 184 2.83 -19.89 8.10
N LEU A 185 1.54 -20.11 7.80
CA LEU A 185 1.11 -20.43 6.43
C LEU A 185 1.35 -19.25 5.47
N ALA A 186 1.00 -18.02 5.88
CA ALA A 186 1.26 -16.83 5.08
C ALA A 186 2.74 -16.65 4.75
N THR A 187 3.64 -16.87 5.72
CA THR A 187 5.09 -16.79 5.53
C THR A 187 5.60 -17.83 4.53
N LYS A 188 5.11 -19.07 4.58
CA LYS A 188 5.50 -20.12 3.61
C LYS A 188 5.07 -19.76 2.19
N VAL A 189 3.84 -19.26 2.02
CA VAL A 189 3.35 -18.77 0.72
C VAL A 189 4.16 -17.57 0.25
N ALA A 190 4.51 -16.65 1.16
CA ALA A 190 5.34 -15.50 0.84
C ALA A 190 6.74 -15.92 0.37
N ILE A 191 7.38 -16.89 1.01
CA ILE A 191 8.68 -17.42 0.56
C ILE A 191 8.57 -17.93 -0.89
N ALA A 192 7.58 -18.79 -1.18
CA ALA A 192 7.37 -19.31 -2.53
C ALA A 192 7.14 -18.18 -3.56
N ALA A 193 6.30 -17.20 -3.22
CA ALA A 193 6.00 -16.06 -4.08
C ALA A 193 7.25 -15.23 -4.38
N ILE A 194 8.00 -14.82 -3.35
CA ILE A 194 9.19 -13.98 -3.51
C ILE A 194 10.27 -14.72 -4.31
N GLU A 195 10.46 -16.02 -4.07
CA GLU A 195 11.41 -16.83 -4.85
C GLU A 195 11.03 -16.94 -6.33
N ASN A 196 9.74 -17.05 -6.65
CA ASN A 196 9.26 -17.10 -8.02
C ASN A 196 9.37 -15.73 -8.71
N LEU A 197 9.01 -14.66 -8.01
CA LEU A 197 9.14 -13.28 -8.53
C LEU A 197 10.59 -12.90 -8.86
N LYS A 198 11.57 -13.38 -8.08
CA LYS A 198 13.00 -13.16 -8.37
C LYS A 198 13.49 -13.83 -9.65
N LYS A 199 12.75 -14.81 -10.18
CA LYS A 199 13.08 -15.58 -11.40
C LYS A 199 12.30 -15.10 -12.63
N SER A 200 11.37 -14.17 -12.45
CA SER A 200 10.39 -13.75 -13.46
C SER A 200 10.96 -12.76 -14.47
#